data_AF-A0A3D3MIT7-F1
#
_entry.id   AF-A0A3D3MIT7-F1
#
_cell.length_a   1.000
_cell.length_b   1.000
_cell.length_c   1.000
_cell.angle_alpha   90.00
_cell.angle_beta   90.00
_cell.angle_gamma   90.00
#
_symmetry.space_group_name_H-M   'P 1'
#
loop_
_entity.id
_entity.type
_entity.pdbx_description
1 polymer ?
#
loop_
_entity_poly.entity_id
_entity_poly.type
_entity_poly.pdbx_seq_one_letter_code
_entity_poly.pdbx_strand_id
1 'polypeptide(L)'
;MKKNKMVGKKTKFDIIQFILITVSIVTMAYSIYYLISYYFENQILTSPPKNYDTNNKHLSPNEIGDSIGGILNPIIGISGSILTFLAFYIQYKTNKTQVELFDKNQIEQNKIYERELIFRLIDNLNNRIYNTKTNIDGKSYEGFAAIDSLNKLIFKELENELLYFGRTLLQHHPDIIGEKFYYDIVNHGFVAKDRHEAKELKDRLVNMHLNERWEYLKELVYYKDKEPVEIQKILRGIGGVHFYKIPFDDLKESFYSGVYYHIYSKYSNIIDGYVRSFNAILNFIEKSENRNFYYSFLQNSMSNIELCLIFYYCTSNESNDYFRKQIKDAKLLTGQLNKYKCFIDIPSNDEMEIEIENILNIVDVII
;
A
#
# COMPACT_ATOMS: atom_id res chain seq x y z
N MET A 1 -7.75 -12.83 -13.59
CA MET A 1 -8.64 -14.01 -13.47
C MET A 1 -9.22 -14.39 -14.83
N LYS A 2 -8.70 -15.45 -15.48
CA LYS A 2 -9.36 -16.11 -16.63
C LYS A 2 -10.05 -17.38 -16.11
N LYS A 3 -11.36 -17.32 -15.84
CA LYS A 3 -12.20 -18.52 -15.68
C LYS A 3 -12.29 -19.19 -17.06
N ASN A 4 -11.35 -20.08 -17.36
CA ASN A 4 -11.40 -20.89 -18.57
C ASN A 4 -12.58 -21.86 -18.48
N LYS A 5 -13.45 -21.79 -19.50
CA LYS A 5 -14.52 -22.73 -19.82
C LYS A 5 -13.98 -24.16 -19.87
N MET A 6 -14.13 -24.92 -18.79
CA MET A 6 -13.96 -26.38 -18.78
C MET A 6 -15.27 -27.10 -18.46
N VAL A 7 -16.37 -26.67 -19.12
CA VAL A 7 -17.72 -27.24 -18.88
C VAL A 7 -18.12 -28.28 -19.95
N GLY A 8 -17.36 -28.45 -21.04
CA GLY A 8 -17.81 -29.27 -22.19
C GLY A 8 -17.33 -30.73 -22.26
N LYS A 9 -16.38 -31.18 -21.43
CA LYS A 9 -15.71 -32.50 -21.60
C LYS A 9 -16.02 -33.55 -20.53
N LYS A 10 -16.68 -33.16 -19.43
CA LYS A 10 -17.01 -34.10 -18.33
C LYS A 10 -18.08 -35.14 -18.71
N THR A 11 -19.07 -34.76 -19.51
CA THR A 11 -20.27 -35.56 -19.73
C THR A 11 -20.06 -36.93 -20.40
N LYS A 12 -19.17 -37.06 -21.38
CA LYS A 12 -18.93 -38.37 -22.04
C LYS A 12 -18.15 -39.35 -21.16
N PHE A 13 -17.22 -38.86 -20.35
CA PHE A 13 -16.43 -39.69 -19.44
C PHE A 13 -17.31 -40.23 -18.30
N ASP A 14 -18.20 -39.38 -17.78
CA ASP A 14 -19.12 -39.75 -16.70
C ASP A 14 -20.10 -40.86 -17.12
N ILE A 15 -20.59 -40.84 -18.38
CA ILE A 15 -21.50 -41.87 -18.90
C ILE A 15 -20.80 -43.23 -19.03
N ILE A 16 -19.59 -43.26 -19.60
CA ILE A 16 -18.83 -44.51 -19.77
C ILE A 16 -18.49 -45.09 -18.40
N GLN A 17 -18.07 -44.25 -17.46
CA GLN A 17 -17.78 -44.66 -16.08
C GLN A 17 -19.03 -45.25 -15.40
N PHE A 18 -20.19 -44.62 -15.56
CA PHE A 18 -21.45 -45.12 -15.02
C PHE A 18 -21.84 -46.49 -15.60
N ILE A 19 -21.69 -46.68 -16.92
CA ILE A 19 -21.94 -47.96 -17.58
C ILE A 19 -21.00 -49.03 -17.03
N LEU A 20 -19.70 -48.74 -16.93
CA LEU A 20 -18.72 -49.69 -16.41
C LEU A 20 -19.02 -50.09 -14.97
N ILE A 21 -19.33 -49.13 -14.10
CA ILE A 21 -19.72 -49.40 -12.70
C ILE A 21 -20.97 -50.29 -12.65
N THR A 22 -21.98 -49.97 -13.46
CA THR A 22 -23.24 -50.73 -13.49
C THR A 22 -23.00 -52.16 -13.95
N VAL A 23 -22.23 -52.35 -15.03
CA VAL A 23 -21.85 -53.68 -15.53
C VAL A 23 -21.05 -54.45 -14.49
N SER A 24 -20.08 -53.81 -13.81
CA SER A 24 -19.30 -54.44 -12.74
C SER A 24 -20.17 -54.88 -11.56
N ILE A 25 -21.13 -54.05 -11.13
CA ILE A 25 -22.05 -54.40 -10.03
C ILE A 25 -22.95 -55.58 -10.44
N VAL A 26 -23.52 -55.54 -11.64
CA VAL A 26 -24.41 -56.61 -12.14
C VAL A 26 -23.65 -57.92 -12.29
N THR A 27 -22.45 -57.89 -12.88
CA THR A 27 -21.61 -59.09 -13.05
C THR A 27 -21.15 -59.65 -11.71
N MET A 28 -20.82 -58.79 -10.74
CA MET A 28 -20.45 -59.23 -9.39
C MET A 28 -21.64 -59.84 -8.65
N ALA A 29 -22.82 -59.20 -8.71
CA ALA A 29 -24.05 -59.73 -8.10
C ALA A 29 -24.46 -61.08 -8.73
N TYR A 30 -24.37 -61.20 -10.06
CA TYR A 30 -24.63 -62.45 -10.77
C TYR A 30 -23.63 -63.53 -10.38
N SER A 31 -22.34 -63.19 -10.29
CA SER A 31 -21.28 -64.13 -9.86
C SER A 31 -21.52 -64.62 -8.44
N ILE A 32 -21.85 -63.71 -7.51
CA ILE A 32 -22.17 -64.06 -6.11
C ILE A 32 -23.42 -64.94 -6.04
N TYR A 33 -24.49 -64.58 -6.75
CA TYR A 33 -25.71 -65.38 -6.81
C TYR A 33 -25.45 -66.79 -7.33
N TYR A 34 -24.76 -66.90 -8.47
CA TYR A 34 -24.41 -68.19 -9.07
C TYR A 34 -23.57 -69.04 -8.10
N LEU A 35 -22.63 -68.42 -7.40
CA LEU A 35 -21.77 -69.10 -6.43
C LEU A 35 -22.55 -69.58 -5.21
N ILE A 36 -23.43 -68.74 -4.65
CA ILE A 36 -24.32 -69.13 -3.55
C ILE A 36 -25.23 -70.27 -3.99
N SER A 37 -25.92 -70.14 -5.13
CA SER A 37 -26.81 -71.18 -5.66
C SER A 37 -26.06 -72.49 -5.89
N TYR A 38 -24.87 -72.46 -6.50
CA TYR A 38 -24.04 -73.65 -6.70
C TYR A 38 -23.64 -74.32 -5.38
N TYR A 39 -23.28 -73.55 -4.34
CA TYR A 39 -22.87 -74.11 -3.05
C TYR A 39 -24.06 -74.69 -2.27
N PHE A 40 -25.23 -74.06 -2.36
CA PHE A 40 -26.46 -74.54 -1.72
C PHE A 40 -27.04 -75.78 -2.41
N GLU A 41 -27.20 -75.75 -3.74
CA GLU A 41 -27.77 -76.85 -4.52
C GLU A 41 -26.93 -78.13 -4.40
N ASN A 42 -25.60 -77.99 -4.39
CA ASN A 42 -24.69 -79.13 -4.26
C ASN A 42 -24.35 -79.48 -2.79
N GLN A 43 -24.99 -78.82 -1.81
CA GLN A 43 -24.76 -79.06 -0.37
C GLN A 43 -23.29 -79.01 0.07
N ILE A 44 -22.45 -78.25 -0.66
CA ILE A 44 -20.99 -78.26 -0.53
C ILE A 44 -20.55 -77.79 0.87
N LEU A 45 -21.29 -76.86 1.46
CA LEU A 45 -21.01 -76.33 2.80
C LEU A 45 -21.44 -77.27 3.94
N THR A 46 -22.43 -78.13 3.69
CA THR A 46 -23.03 -79.01 4.71
C THR A 46 -22.52 -80.45 4.62
N SER A 47 -21.96 -80.84 3.48
CA SER A 47 -21.43 -82.18 3.20
C SER A 47 -19.97 -82.04 2.72
N PRO A 48 -18.98 -81.98 3.62
CA PRO A 48 -17.59 -81.93 3.23
C PRO A 48 -17.22 -83.14 2.36
N PRO A 49 -16.25 -83.00 1.43
CA PRO A 49 -15.84 -84.09 0.56
C PRO A 49 -15.45 -85.31 1.40
N LYS A 50 -16.04 -86.47 1.09
CA LYS A 50 -15.72 -87.73 1.75
C LYS A 50 -14.28 -88.10 1.41
N ASN A 51 -13.54 -88.67 2.36
CA ASN A 51 -12.14 -89.10 2.16
C ASN A 51 -11.99 -90.32 1.23
N TYR A 52 -13.04 -90.70 0.49
CA TYR A 52 -13.11 -91.91 -0.31
C TYR A 52 -13.71 -91.60 -1.69
N ASP A 53 -13.16 -92.21 -2.74
CA ASP A 53 -13.70 -92.15 -4.11
C ASP A 53 -14.97 -93.02 -4.28
N THR A 54 -15.57 -93.00 -5.47
CA THR A 54 -16.76 -93.81 -5.82
C THR A 54 -16.54 -95.32 -5.77
N ASN A 55 -15.29 -95.77 -5.62
CA ASN A 55 -14.88 -97.17 -5.50
C ASN A 55 -14.39 -97.51 -4.07
N ASN A 56 -14.68 -96.68 -3.06
CA ASN A 56 -14.21 -96.82 -1.68
C ASN A 56 -12.67 -96.75 -1.49
N LYS A 57 -11.92 -96.20 -2.46
CA LYS A 57 -10.49 -95.95 -2.27
C LYS A 57 -10.27 -94.65 -1.52
N HIS A 58 -9.33 -94.66 -0.58
CA HIS A 58 -8.94 -93.45 0.15
C HIS A 58 -8.39 -92.42 -0.84
N LEU A 59 -8.96 -91.21 -0.84
CA LEU A 59 -8.44 -90.10 -1.64
C LEU A 59 -7.05 -89.73 -1.15
N SER A 60 -6.17 -89.41 -2.10
CA SER A 60 -4.85 -88.91 -1.78
C SER A 60 -4.95 -87.54 -1.10
N PRO A 61 -3.96 -87.15 -0.27
CA PRO A 61 -3.93 -85.83 0.37
C PRO A 61 -4.04 -84.66 -0.63
N ASN A 62 -3.53 -84.85 -1.84
CA ASN A 62 -3.61 -83.86 -2.92
C ASN A 62 -5.05 -83.67 -3.41
N GLU A 63 -5.81 -84.75 -3.62
CA GLU A 63 -7.21 -84.69 -4.09
C GLU A 63 -8.15 -84.06 -3.05
N ILE A 64 -7.89 -84.29 -1.76
CA ILE A 64 -8.61 -83.63 -0.66
C ILE A 64 -8.25 -82.14 -0.63
N GLY A 65 -6.97 -81.81 -0.78
CA GLY A 65 -6.47 -80.44 -0.87
C GLY A 65 -7.08 -79.66 -2.04
N ASP A 66 -7.15 -80.26 -3.22
CA ASP A 66 -7.75 -79.66 -4.43
C ASP A 66 -9.26 -79.44 -4.26
N SER A 67 -9.96 -80.35 -3.59
CA SER A 67 -11.38 -80.22 -3.28
C SER A 67 -11.64 -79.05 -2.33
N ILE A 68 -10.87 -78.95 -1.23
CA ILE A 68 -10.97 -77.84 -0.27
C ILE A 68 -10.54 -76.52 -0.93
N GLY A 69 -9.47 -76.54 -1.73
CA GLY A 69 -8.98 -75.38 -2.47
C GLY A 69 -10.00 -74.89 -3.51
N GLY A 70 -10.64 -75.79 -4.24
CA GLY A 70 -11.71 -75.45 -5.20
C GLY A 70 -12.92 -74.78 -4.53
N ILE A 71 -13.23 -75.18 -3.29
CA ILE A 71 -14.32 -74.60 -2.48
C ILE A 71 -13.92 -73.27 -1.84
N LEU A 72 -12.68 -73.11 -1.39
CA LEU A 72 -12.25 -71.89 -0.68
C LEU A 72 -11.72 -70.78 -1.60
N ASN A 73 -11.11 -71.13 -2.73
CA ASN A 73 -10.49 -70.17 -3.65
C ASN A 73 -11.43 -69.05 -4.10
N PRO A 74 -12.70 -69.31 -4.49
CA PRO A 74 -13.59 -68.23 -4.90
C PRO A 74 -13.98 -67.30 -3.76
N ILE A 75 -14.17 -67.83 -2.54
CA ILE A 75 -14.49 -67.04 -1.34
C ILE A 75 -13.30 -66.14 -0.97
N ILE A 76 -12.08 -66.70 -1.00
CA ILE A 76 -10.84 -65.96 -0.79
C ILE A 76 -10.66 -64.89 -1.87
N GLY A 77 -10.95 -65.21 -3.14
CA GLY A 77 -10.85 -64.28 -4.26
C GLY A 77 -11.81 -63.09 -4.17
N ILE A 78 -13.07 -63.33 -3.79
CA ILE A 78 -14.06 -62.26 -3.56
C ILE A 78 -13.65 -61.40 -2.37
N SER A 79 -13.27 -62.03 -1.26
CA SER A 79 -12.83 -61.32 -0.05
C SER A 79 -11.61 -60.45 -0.33
N GLY A 80 -10.61 -61.00 -1.03
CA GLY A 80 -9.42 -60.27 -1.47
C GLY A 80 -9.77 -59.08 -2.36
N SER A 81 -10.64 -59.27 -3.36
CA SER A 81 -11.06 -58.20 -4.26
C SER A 81 -11.79 -57.05 -3.54
N ILE A 82 -12.66 -57.37 -2.58
CA ILE A 82 -13.35 -56.37 -1.74
C ILE A 82 -12.36 -55.61 -0.88
N LEU A 83 -11.43 -56.30 -0.22
CA LEU A 83 -10.39 -55.66 0.60
C LEU A 83 -9.48 -54.75 -0.23
N THR A 84 -9.08 -55.20 -1.42
CA THR A 84 -8.30 -54.40 -2.37
C THR A 84 -9.08 -53.16 -2.83
N PHE A 85 -10.37 -53.29 -3.17
CA PHE A 85 -11.22 -52.15 -3.50
C PHE A 85 -11.32 -51.16 -2.34
N LEU A 86 -11.55 -51.64 -1.12
CA LEU A 86 -11.64 -50.79 0.07
C LEU A 86 -10.33 -50.05 0.33
N ALA A 87 -9.19 -50.72 0.17
CA ALA A 87 -7.88 -50.10 0.28
C ALA A 87 -7.70 -48.97 -0.74
N PHE A 88 -8.03 -49.20 -2.01
CA PHE A 88 -7.98 -48.15 -3.04
C PHE A 88 -8.97 -47.00 -2.77
N TYR A 89 -10.16 -47.30 -2.25
CA TYR A 89 -11.13 -46.27 -1.89
C TYR A 89 -10.64 -45.38 -0.76
N ILE A 90 -10.04 -45.96 0.29
CA ILE A 90 -9.43 -45.20 1.40
C ILE A 90 -8.26 -44.35 0.88
N GLN A 91 -7.41 -44.90 0.01
CA GLN A 91 -6.32 -44.15 -0.63
C GLN A 91 -6.86 -42.98 -1.47
N TYR A 92 -7.87 -43.20 -2.30
CA TYR A 92 -8.51 -42.17 -3.11
C TYR A 92 -9.07 -41.04 -2.23
N LYS A 93 -9.80 -41.38 -1.17
CA LYS A 93 -10.34 -40.39 -0.22
C LYS A 93 -9.23 -39.59 0.46
N THR A 94 -8.15 -40.26 0.87
CA THR A 94 -7.00 -39.62 1.53
C THR A 94 -6.29 -38.66 0.59
N ASN A 95 -6.05 -39.05 -0.67
CA ASN A 95 -5.44 -38.19 -1.68
C ASN A 95 -6.27 -36.94 -1.94
N LYS A 96 -7.60 -37.09 -2.02
CA LYS A 96 -8.49 -35.93 -2.19
C LYS A 96 -8.34 -34.94 -1.03
N THR A 97 -8.36 -35.42 0.21
CA THR A 97 -8.17 -34.57 1.39
C THR A 97 -6.77 -33.94 1.42
N GLN A 98 -5.72 -34.67 1.03
CA GLN A 98 -4.36 -34.13 0.96
C GLN A 98 -4.24 -32.98 -0.03
N VAL A 99 -4.85 -33.11 -1.21
CA VAL A 99 -4.88 -32.02 -2.21
C VAL A 99 -5.61 -30.80 -1.65
N GLU A 100 -6.78 -31.00 -1.04
CA GLU A 100 -7.54 -29.89 -0.43
C GLU A 100 -6.77 -29.20 0.72
N LEU A 101 -6.04 -29.96 1.54
CA LEU A 101 -5.19 -29.40 2.59
C LEU A 101 -3.97 -28.69 2.02
N PHE A 102 -3.35 -29.22 0.97
CA PHE A 102 -2.22 -28.61 0.30
C PHE A 102 -2.59 -27.25 -0.29
N ASP A 103 -3.71 -27.18 -1.00
CA ASP A 103 -4.21 -25.93 -1.59
C ASP A 103 -4.50 -24.87 -0.51
N LYS A 104 -5.13 -25.28 0.60
CA LYS A 104 -5.38 -24.38 1.74
C LYS A 104 -4.09 -23.88 2.36
N ASN A 105 -3.14 -24.77 2.63
CA ASN A 105 -1.84 -24.42 3.20
C ASN A 105 -1.05 -23.48 2.28
N GLN A 106 -1.10 -23.69 0.97
CA GLN A 106 -0.43 -22.82 0.00
C GLN A 106 -1.01 -21.40 0.02
N ILE A 107 -2.34 -21.27 0.07
CA ILE A 107 -3.01 -19.97 0.19
C ILE A 107 -2.63 -19.28 1.50
N GLU A 108 -2.64 -20.00 2.62
CA GLU A 108 -2.27 -19.45 3.92
C GLU A 108 -0.80 -19.02 3.97
N GLN A 109 0.11 -19.84 3.46
CA GLN A 109 1.54 -19.50 3.34
C GLN A 109 1.77 -18.25 2.49
N ASN A 110 1.06 -18.12 1.36
CA ASN A 110 1.16 -16.92 0.53
C ASN A 110 0.72 -15.66 1.30
N LYS A 111 -0.36 -15.75 2.09
CA LYS A 111 -0.83 -14.64 2.93
C LYS A 111 0.17 -14.28 4.05
N ILE A 112 0.78 -15.29 4.67
CA ILE A 112 1.83 -15.08 5.69
C ILE A 112 3.04 -14.41 5.05
N TYR A 113 3.50 -14.91 3.90
CA TYR A 113 4.63 -14.35 3.16
C TYR A 113 4.39 -12.89 2.74
N GLU A 114 3.19 -12.59 2.23
CA GLU A 114 2.79 -11.23 1.87
C GLU A 114 2.87 -10.27 3.07
N ARG A 115 2.40 -10.72 4.24
CA ARG A 115 2.47 -9.96 5.49
C ARG A 115 3.91 -9.76 5.98
N GLU A 116 4.74 -10.80 5.92
CA GLU A 116 6.15 -10.67 6.29
C GLU A 116 6.89 -9.69 5.38
N LEU A 117 6.61 -9.74 4.07
CA LEU A 117 7.27 -8.90 3.10
C LEU A 117 6.98 -7.42 3.35
N ILE A 118 5.72 -7.04 3.65
CA ILE A 118 5.42 -5.64 3.96
C ILE A 118 6.12 -5.16 5.24
N PHE A 119 6.16 -5.98 6.29
CA PHE A 119 6.87 -5.62 7.52
C PHE A 119 8.36 -5.43 7.25
N ARG A 120 8.98 -6.32 6.46
CA ARG A 120 10.38 -6.14 6.04
C ARG A 120 10.60 -4.89 5.19
N LEU A 121 9.66 -4.52 4.31
CA LEU A 121 9.78 -3.30 3.51
C LEU A 121 9.73 -2.04 4.40
N ILE A 122 8.85 -2.03 5.41
CA ILE A 122 8.76 -0.93 6.38
C ILE A 122 10.00 -0.90 7.28
N ASP A 123 10.48 -2.04 7.77
CA ASP A 123 11.73 -2.13 8.54
C ASP A 123 12.92 -1.63 7.72
N ASN A 124 12.98 -1.95 6.42
CA ASN A 124 14.02 -1.47 5.52
C ASN A 124 13.95 0.05 5.33
N LEU A 125 12.74 0.63 5.24
CA LEU A 125 12.57 2.09 5.21
C LEU A 125 13.08 2.72 6.51
N ASN A 126 12.68 2.18 7.67
CA ASN A 126 13.12 2.65 8.99
C ASN A 126 14.64 2.54 9.16
N ASN A 127 15.24 1.42 8.75
CA ASN A 127 16.68 1.23 8.77
C ASN A 127 17.39 2.23 7.84
N ARG A 128 16.81 2.56 6.69
CA ARG A 128 17.36 3.58 5.80
C ARG A 128 17.36 4.95 6.46
N ILE A 129 16.26 5.33 7.11
CA ILE A 129 16.18 6.58 7.87
C ILE A 129 17.24 6.58 8.96
N TYR A 130 17.31 5.53 9.79
CA TYR A 130 18.26 5.43 10.90
C TYR A 130 19.72 5.58 10.45
N ASN A 131 20.07 5.00 9.29
CA ASN A 131 21.42 5.06 8.73
C ASN A 131 21.68 6.32 7.87
N THR A 132 20.69 7.20 7.71
CA THR A 132 20.86 8.44 6.95
C THR A 132 21.73 9.42 7.73
N LYS A 133 22.69 10.04 7.03
CA LYS A 133 23.54 11.11 7.57
C LYS A 133 23.55 12.28 6.60
N THR A 134 23.47 13.49 7.12
CA THR A 134 23.54 14.72 6.32
C THR A 134 24.33 15.79 7.05
N ASN A 135 24.92 16.71 6.28
CA ASN A 135 25.55 17.90 6.81
C ASN A 135 24.79 19.14 6.29
N ILE A 136 24.24 19.92 7.21
CA ILE A 136 23.53 21.17 6.91
C ILE A 136 24.20 22.27 7.72
N ASP A 137 24.65 23.32 7.04
CA ASP A 137 25.33 24.48 7.65
C ASP A 137 26.50 24.09 8.57
N GLY A 138 27.27 23.06 8.20
CA GLY A 138 28.43 22.58 8.96
C GLY A 138 28.08 21.68 10.16
N LYS A 139 26.79 21.40 10.40
CA LYS A 139 26.32 20.50 11.46
C LYS A 139 25.93 19.15 10.86
N SER A 140 26.44 18.08 11.45
CA SER A 140 26.10 16.71 11.08
C SER A 140 24.82 16.27 11.80
N TYR A 141 23.86 15.74 11.05
CA TYR A 141 22.62 15.15 11.53
C TYR A 141 22.53 13.70 11.09
N GLU A 142 21.96 12.85 11.94
CA GLU A 142 21.81 11.41 11.67
C GLU A 142 20.38 10.93 11.98
N GLY A 143 19.96 9.85 11.34
CA GLY A 143 18.66 9.23 11.62
C GLY A 143 17.49 10.14 11.26
N PHE A 144 16.45 10.12 12.11
CA PHE A 144 15.30 11.02 12.01
C PHE A 144 15.68 12.51 12.11
N ALA A 145 16.76 12.85 12.81
CA ALA A 145 17.21 14.23 12.91
C ALA A 145 17.72 14.76 11.56
N ALA A 146 18.23 13.89 10.68
CA ALA A 146 18.59 14.26 9.33
C ALA A 146 17.35 14.67 8.52
N ILE A 147 16.27 13.88 8.57
CA ILE A 147 15.02 14.20 7.86
C ILE A 147 14.36 15.46 8.45
N ASP A 148 14.32 15.59 9.77
CA ASP A 148 13.81 16.80 10.44
C ASP A 148 14.61 18.05 10.04
N SER A 149 15.94 17.93 9.93
CA SER A 149 16.80 19.03 9.48
C SER A 149 16.53 19.44 8.03
N LEU A 150 16.18 18.49 7.15
CA LEU A 150 15.76 18.78 5.78
C LEU A 150 14.43 19.52 5.75
N ASN A 151 13.43 19.09 6.52
CA ASN A 151 12.15 19.80 6.61
C ASN A 151 12.32 21.22 7.15
N LYS A 152 13.17 21.41 8.16
CA LYS A 152 13.51 22.75 8.67
C LYS A 152 14.18 23.62 7.62
N LEU A 153 15.02 23.02 6.77
CA LEU A 153 15.67 23.73 5.68
C LEU A 153 14.66 24.12 4.59
N ILE A 154 13.75 23.21 4.20
CA ILE A 154 12.63 23.53 3.29
C ILE A 154 11.81 24.69 3.85
N PHE A 155 11.42 24.62 5.12
CA PHE A 155 10.64 25.67 5.77
C PHE A 155 11.38 27.01 5.79
N LYS A 156 12.67 27.02 6.11
CA LYS A 156 13.52 28.22 6.09
C LYS A 156 13.58 28.85 4.69
N GLU A 157 13.68 28.04 3.63
CA GLU A 157 13.67 28.56 2.27
C GLU A 157 12.28 29.05 1.84
N LEU A 158 11.20 28.39 2.26
CA LEU A 158 9.83 28.91 2.09
C LEU A 158 9.66 30.28 2.77
N GLU A 159 10.18 30.48 3.98
CA GLU A 159 10.16 31.79 4.64
C GLU A 159 10.92 32.87 3.85
N ASN A 160 12.00 32.50 3.14
CA ASN A 160 12.74 33.43 2.28
C ASN A 160 11.93 33.80 1.03
N GLU A 161 11.24 32.85 0.43
CA GLU A 161 10.33 33.10 -0.70
C GLU A 161 9.16 33.99 -0.28
N LEU A 162 8.57 33.76 0.91
CA LEU A 162 7.51 34.62 1.45
C LEU A 162 7.97 36.04 1.73
N LEU A 163 9.23 36.22 2.15
CA LEU A 163 9.83 37.54 2.29
C LEU A 163 9.87 38.26 0.93
N TYR A 164 10.33 37.58 -0.12
CA TYR A 164 10.34 38.14 -1.47
C TYR A 164 8.92 38.42 -1.97
N PHE A 165 7.98 37.55 -1.68
CA PHE A 165 6.57 37.72 -2.03
C PHE A 165 5.95 38.93 -1.33
N GLY A 166 6.19 39.10 -0.04
CA GLY A 166 5.75 40.26 0.73
C GLY A 166 6.26 41.57 0.16
N ARG A 167 7.53 41.63 -0.27
CA ARG A 167 8.09 42.80 -0.98
C ARG A 167 7.36 43.06 -2.30
N THR A 168 7.14 42.00 -3.08
CA THR A 168 6.46 42.08 -4.37
C THR A 168 5.04 42.61 -4.21
N LEU A 169 4.30 42.14 -3.20
CA LEU A 169 2.96 42.63 -2.86
C LEU A 169 2.98 44.10 -2.45
N LEU A 170 3.92 44.49 -1.58
CA LEU A 170 4.03 45.88 -1.13
C LEU A 170 4.32 46.84 -2.29
N GLN A 171 5.08 46.38 -3.29
CA GLN A 171 5.41 47.13 -4.49
C GLN A 171 4.24 47.16 -5.51
N HIS A 172 3.65 46.02 -5.83
CA HIS A 172 2.71 45.90 -6.95
C HIS A 172 1.25 46.10 -6.51
N HIS A 173 0.89 45.65 -5.32
CA HIS A 173 -0.47 45.59 -4.78
C HIS A 173 -0.58 46.13 -3.35
N PRO A 174 -0.18 47.38 -3.07
CA PRO A 174 -0.28 47.95 -1.73
C PRO A 174 -1.74 48.11 -1.22
N ASP A 175 -2.71 48.16 -2.13
CA ASP A 175 -4.13 48.33 -1.81
C ASP A 175 -4.72 47.13 -1.06
N ILE A 176 -4.28 45.90 -1.38
CA ILE A 176 -4.82 44.67 -0.77
C ILE A 176 -4.21 44.37 0.61
N ILE A 177 -3.10 45.03 0.97
CA ILE A 177 -2.41 44.81 2.24
C ILE A 177 -3.18 45.51 3.37
N GLY A 178 -3.38 44.79 4.48
CA GLY A 178 -4.05 45.32 5.66
C GLY A 178 -3.27 46.44 6.34
N GLU A 179 -3.98 47.48 6.82
CA GLU A 179 -3.39 48.66 7.48
C GLU A 179 -2.47 48.32 8.67
N LYS A 180 -2.73 47.20 9.36
CA LYS A 180 -1.87 46.71 10.45
C LYS A 180 -0.41 46.52 10.01
N PHE A 181 -0.17 45.96 8.82
CA PHE A 181 1.20 45.74 8.35
C PHE A 181 1.92 47.05 8.05
N TYR A 182 1.20 48.05 7.51
CA TYR A 182 1.73 49.41 7.35
C TYR A 182 2.07 50.04 8.70
N TYR A 183 1.22 49.87 9.70
CA TYR A 183 1.49 50.32 11.06
C TYR A 183 2.74 49.65 11.64
N ASP A 184 2.91 48.35 11.44
CA ASP A 184 4.08 47.62 11.92
C ASP A 184 5.38 48.08 11.21
N ILE A 185 5.32 48.38 9.91
CA ILE A 185 6.43 48.98 9.14
C ILE A 185 6.79 50.36 9.68
N VAL A 186 5.80 51.24 9.84
CA VAL A 186 6.01 52.62 10.30
C VAL A 186 6.61 52.65 11.71
N ASN A 187 6.13 51.80 12.63
CA ASN A 187 6.67 51.74 13.99
C ASN A 187 8.11 51.21 14.07
N HIS A 188 8.55 50.43 13.09
CA HIS A 188 9.95 49.99 13.02
C HIS A 188 10.85 51.02 12.33
N GLY A 189 10.33 51.72 11.31
CA GLY A 189 11.08 52.74 10.58
C GLY A 189 11.23 54.08 11.31
N PHE A 190 10.34 54.38 12.26
CA PHE A 190 10.26 55.72 12.88
C PHE A 190 10.13 55.69 14.41
N VAL A 191 10.63 56.75 15.04
CA VAL A 191 10.48 57.00 16.48
C VAL A 191 9.07 57.55 16.75
N ALA A 192 8.16 56.67 17.18
CA ALA A 192 6.81 56.93 17.69
C ALA A 192 5.79 57.54 16.69
N LYS A 193 4.85 56.72 16.22
CA LYS A 193 3.91 57.09 15.15
C LYS A 193 2.51 56.49 15.31
N ASP A 194 1.51 57.23 14.84
CA ASP A 194 0.07 56.99 15.02
C ASP A 194 -0.52 56.21 13.81
N ARG A 195 -1.66 55.52 13.98
CA ARG A 195 -2.41 54.84 12.91
C ARG A 195 -2.65 55.70 11.66
N HIS A 196 -2.77 57.01 11.81
CA HIS A 196 -2.90 57.96 10.70
C HIS A 196 -1.74 57.85 9.70
N GLU A 197 -0.51 57.70 10.18
CA GLU A 197 0.68 57.63 9.32
C GLU A 197 0.78 56.29 8.59
N ALA A 198 0.24 55.21 9.16
CA ALA A 198 0.11 53.93 8.47
C ALA A 198 -0.86 54.04 7.28
N LYS A 199 -1.98 54.73 7.47
CA LYS A 199 -2.95 54.99 6.40
C LYS A 199 -2.37 55.90 5.32
N GLU A 200 -1.69 56.97 5.71
CA GLU A 200 -1.02 57.88 4.78
C GLU A 200 0.05 57.15 3.96
N LEU A 201 0.85 56.28 4.59
CA LEU A 201 1.83 55.45 3.89
C LEU A 201 1.15 54.56 2.83
N LYS A 202 0.06 53.89 3.21
CA LYS A 202 -0.72 53.06 2.28
C LYS A 202 -1.25 53.88 1.11
N ASP A 203 -1.94 54.99 1.39
CA ASP A 203 -2.53 55.85 0.36
C ASP A 203 -1.46 56.41 -0.58
N ARG A 204 -0.30 56.79 -0.04
CA ARG A 204 0.84 57.26 -0.83
C ARG A 204 1.37 56.17 -1.76
N LEU A 205 1.58 54.95 -1.26
CA LEU A 205 2.07 53.83 -2.06
C LEU A 205 1.08 53.45 -3.18
N VAL A 206 -0.22 53.45 -2.88
CA VAL A 206 -1.27 53.16 -3.88
C VAL A 206 -1.23 54.16 -5.04
N ASN A 207 -1.06 55.45 -4.73
CA ASN A 207 -1.07 56.52 -5.73
C ASN A 207 0.28 56.74 -6.46
N MET A 208 1.36 56.09 -6.01
CA MET A 208 2.70 56.23 -6.58
C MET A 208 2.93 55.31 -7.79
N HIS A 209 3.79 55.70 -8.74
CA HIS A 209 4.17 54.85 -9.86
C HIS A 209 5.00 53.64 -9.42
N LEU A 210 4.87 52.50 -10.11
CA LEU A 210 5.47 51.22 -9.72
C LEU A 210 6.99 51.29 -9.46
N ASN A 211 7.72 52.02 -10.30
CA ASN A 211 9.18 52.17 -10.20
C ASN A 211 9.60 53.04 -9.01
N GLU A 212 8.75 54.00 -8.61
CA GLU A 212 9.02 54.90 -7.49
C GLU A 212 8.69 54.22 -6.15
N ARG A 213 7.69 53.31 -6.14
CA ARG A 213 7.27 52.60 -4.92
C ARG A 213 8.41 51.86 -4.25
N TRP A 214 9.22 51.13 -5.01
CA TRP A 214 10.30 50.34 -4.43
C TRP A 214 11.43 51.21 -3.89
N GLU A 215 11.81 52.28 -4.60
CA GLU A 215 12.82 53.21 -4.08
C GLU A 215 12.35 53.91 -2.80
N TYR A 216 11.09 54.33 -2.75
CA TYR A 216 10.50 54.88 -1.53
C TYR A 216 10.44 53.86 -0.39
N LEU A 217 10.07 52.61 -0.68
CA LEU A 217 10.09 51.53 0.31
C LEU A 217 11.50 51.23 0.81
N LYS A 218 12.53 51.29 -0.05
CA LYS A 218 13.92 51.10 0.40
C LYS A 218 14.31 52.16 1.42
N GLU A 219 13.96 53.43 1.22
CA GLU A 219 14.24 54.48 2.19
C GLU A 219 13.61 54.21 3.57
N LEU A 220 12.44 53.55 3.59
CA LEU A 220 11.71 53.22 4.81
C LEU A 220 12.18 51.91 5.47
N VAL A 221 12.52 50.92 4.65
CA VAL A 221 12.74 49.53 5.06
C VAL A 221 14.22 49.21 5.21
N TYR A 222 15.12 49.90 4.50
CA TYR A 222 16.56 49.68 4.58
C TYR A 222 17.22 50.72 5.47
N TYR A 223 17.99 50.23 6.44
CA TYR A 223 18.89 51.06 7.23
C TYR A 223 20.33 50.64 6.94
N LYS A 224 21.16 51.56 6.43
CA LYS A 224 22.57 51.29 6.04
C LYS A 224 22.72 50.10 5.08
N ASP A 225 21.93 50.08 4.01
CA ASP A 225 21.95 49.04 2.97
C ASP A 225 21.61 47.62 3.45
N LYS A 226 21.01 47.49 4.63
CA LYS A 226 20.51 46.21 5.16
C LYS A 226 19.07 46.33 5.61
N GLU A 227 18.27 45.33 5.24
CA GLU A 227 16.91 45.20 5.73
C GLU A 227 16.92 44.64 7.16
N PRO A 228 16.40 45.37 8.17
CA PRO A 228 16.34 44.90 9.54
C PRO A 228 15.56 43.58 9.67
N VAL A 229 15.95 42.74 10.62
CA VAL A 229 15.31 41.43 10.86
C VAL A 229 13.82 41.59 11.17
N GLU A 230 13.44 42.70 11.79
CA GLU A 230 12.08 43.01 12.17
C GLU A 230 11.21 43.37 10.96
N ILE A 231 11.77 44.11 9.99
CA ILE A 231 11.07 44.35 8.73
C ILE A 231 10.97 43.05 7.92
N GLN A 232 11.99 42.21 7.92
CA GLN A 232 11.91 40.88 7.30
C GLN A 232 10.75 40.06 7.89
N LYS A 233 10.57 40.08 9.22
CA LYS A 233 9.42 39.42 9.88
C LYS A 233 8.09 40.00 9.41
N ILE A 234 7.98 41.32 9.28
CA ILE A 234 6.75 41.97 8.80
C ILE A 234 6.44 41.60 7.36
N LEU A 235 7.44 41.66 6.48
CA LEU A 235 7.32 41.28 5.07
C LEU A 235 6.97 39.80 4.90
N ARG A 236 7.56 38.90 5.71
CA ARG A 236 7.15 37.50 5.78
C ARG A 236 5.69 37.35 6.18
N GLY A 237 5.23 38.11 7.19
CA GLY A 237 3.84 38.10 7.60
C GLY A 237 2.88 38.61 6.51
N ILE A 238 3.28 39.63 5.74
CA ILE A 238 2.52 40.08 4.56
C ILE A 238 2.43 38.95 3.54
N GLY A 239 3.57 38.33 3.22
CA GLY A 239 3.67 37.21 2.30
C GLY A 239 2.82 36.02 2.74
N GLY A 240 2.93 35.58 3.99
CA GLY A 240 2.22 34.42 4.53
C GLY A 240 0.70 34.61 4.60
N VAL A 241 0.22 35.78 5.03
CA VAL A 241 -1.23 36.08 5.02
C VAL A 241 -1.82 36.06 3.61
N HIS A 242 -1.06 36.48 2.61
CA HIS A 242 -1.51 36.48 1.23
C HIS A 242 -1.23 35.18 0.51
N PHE A 243 -0.26 34.39 0.97
CA PHE A 243 0.11 33.10 0.40
C PHE A 243 -1.13 32.22 0.27
N TYR A 244 -1.90 32.00 1.35
CA TYR A 244 -3.09 31.14 1.31
C TYR A 244 -4.24 31.68 0.47
N LYS A 245 -4.26 32.98 0.14
CA LYS A 245 -5.30 33.59 -0.70
C LYS A 245 -5.09 33.35 -2.20
N ILE A 246 -3.91 32.89 -2.60
CA ILE A 246 -3.62 32.58 -4.00
C ILE A 246 -4.21 31.21 -4.35
N PRO A 247 -4.81 31.02 -5.55
CA PRO A 247 -5.11 29.69 -6.06
C PRO A 247 -3.87 28.79 -6.07
N PHE A 248 -4.07 27.48 -5.90
CA PHE A 248 -2.96 26.53 -5.81
C PHE A 248 -2.15 26.47 -7.12
N ASP A 249 -2.87 26.34 -8.24
CA ASP A 249 -2.32 26.14 -9.60
C ASP A 249 -1.56 27.36 -10.18
N ASP A 250 -1.63 28.51 -9.51
CA ASP A 250 -0.94 29.73 -9.96
C ASP A 250 0.47 29.80 -9.36
N LEU A 251 0.59 30.44 -8.19
CA LEU A 251 1.88 30.79 -7.60
C LEU A 251 2.29 29.79 -6.52
N LYS A 252 1.35 29.17 -5.80
CA LYS A 252 1.69 28.28 -4.67
C LYS A 252 2.46 27.04 -5.11
N GLU A 253 2.04 26.43 -6.21
CA GLU A 253 2.79 25.31 -6.79
C GLU A 253 4.23 25.73 -7.12
N SER A 254 4.43 26.90 -7.72
CA SER A 254 5.78 27.41 -8.02
C SER A 254 6.64 27.64 -6.77
N PHE A 255 6.03 28.08 -5.66
CA PHE A 255 6.74 28.27 -4.37
C PHE A 255 7.20 26.94 -3.81
N TYR A 256 6.28 25.98 -3.66
CA TYR A 256 6.62 24.68 -3.11
C TYR A 256 7.58 23.90 -4.00
N SER A 257 7.29 23.84 -5.31
CA SER A 257 8.10 23.12 -6.29
C SER A 257 9.49 23.73 -6.41
N GLY A 258 9.60 25.06 -6.45
CA GLY A 258 10.87 25.77 -6.51
C GLY A 258 11.75 25.53 -5.28
N VAL A 259 11.18 25.69 -4.08
CA VAL A 259 11.92 25.44 -2.83
C VAL A 259 12.29 23.97 -2.71
N TYR A 260 11.35 23.06 -2.98
CA TYR A 260 11.63 21.62 -2.92
C TYR A 260 12.76 21.26 -3.88
N TYR A 261 12.71 21.73 -5.14
CA TYR A 261 13.75 21.48 -6.13
C TYR A 261 15.12 22.00 -5.67
N HIS A 262 15.17 23.19 -5.06
CA HIS A 262 16.41 23.73 -4.52
C HIS A 262 17.03 22.80 -3.46
N ILE A 263 16.22 22.31 -2.53
CA ILE A 263 16.69 21.37 -1.49
C ILE A 263 17.01 20.00 -2.08
N TYR A 264 16.16 19.50 -2.96
CA TYR A 264 16.34 18.23 -3.66
C TYR A 264 17.66 18.20 -4.43
N SER A 265 18.01 19.27 -5.15
CA SER A 265 19.28 19.33 -5.90
C SER A 265 20.53 19.11 -5.02
N LYS A 266 20.47 19.49 -3.74
CA LYS A 266 21.56 19.36 -2.77
C LYS A 266 21.51 18.05 -2.00
N TYR A 267 20.31 17.52 -1.73
CA TYR A 267 20.08 16.38 -0.84
C TYR A 267 19.35 15.22 -1.51
N SER A 268 19.42 15.12 -2.84
CA SER A 268 18.70 14.14 -3.67
C SER A 268 18.93 12.71 -3.20
N ASN A 269 20.18 12.32 -2.89
CA ASN A 269 20.50 10.96 -2.43
C ASN A 269 19.65 10.49 -1.24
N ILE A 270 19.34 11.40 -0.31
CA ILE A 270 18.53 11.10 0.87
C ILE A 270 17.06 11.04 0.48
N ILE A 271 16.60 12.07 -0.23
CA ILE A 271 15.18 12.24 -0.59
C ILE A 271 14.73 11.15 -1.58
N ASP A 272 15.48 10.92 -2.67
CA ASP A 272 15.25 9.81 -3.61
C ASP A 272 15.24 8.48 -2.90
N GLY A 273 16.19 8.31 -1.99
CA GLY A 273 16.29 7.08 -1.25
C GLY A 273 15.02 6.80 -0.45
N TYR A 274 14.58 7.80 0.30
CA TYR A 274 13.35 7.74 1.06
C TYR A 274 12.13 7.48 0.16
N VAL A 275 11.93 8.32 -0.85
CA VAL A 275 10.77 8.30 -1.74
C VAL A 275 10.68 6.99 -2.53
N ARG A 276 11.79 6.47 -3.06
CA ARG A 276 11.78 5.19 -3.81
C ARG A 276 11.42 4.01 -2.91
N SER A 277 11.98 3.96 -1.70
CA SER A 277 11.64 2.93 -0.71
C SER A 277 10.17 3.01 -0.31
N PHE A 278 9.66 4.23 -0.11
CA PHE A 278 8.27 4.46 0.22
C PHE A 278 7.31 4.09 -0.93
N ASN A 279 7.64 4.48 -2.16
CA ASN A 279 6.88 4.12 -3.36
C ASN A 279 6.86 2.60 -3.58
N ALA A 280 7.94 1.88 -3.26
CA ALA A 280 7.94 0.42 -3.32
C ALA A 280 6.94 -0.21 -2.34
N ILE A 281 6.81 0.35 -1.13
CA ILE A 281 5.79 -0.06 -0.14
C ILE A 281 4.39 0.20 -0.69
N LEU A 282 4.10 1.42 -1.17
CA LEU A 282 2.78 1.75 -1.73
C LEU A 282 2.40 0.84 -2.90
N ASN A 283 3.34 0.56 -3.80
CA ASN A 283 3.13 -0.36 -4.92
C ASN A 283 2.88 -1.80 -4.50
N PHE A 284 3.51 -2.24 -3.41
CA PHE A 284 3.25 -3.55 -2.84
C PHE A 284 1.83 -3.60 -2.25
N ILE A 285 1.46 -2.59 -1.45
CA ILE A 285 0.12 -2.48 -0.85
C ILE A 285 -0.93 -2.45 -1.96
N GLU A 286 -0.74 -1.69 -3.02
CA GLU A 286 -1.72 -1.62 -4.12
C GLU A 286 -1.90 -2.96 -4.85
N LYS A 287 -0.95 -3.89 -4.77
CA LYS A 287 -1.10 -5.23 -5.35
C LYS A 287 -1.66 -6.26 -4.37
N SER A 288 -1.74 -5.92 -3.09
CA SER A 288 -2.20 -6.80 -2.02
C SER A 288 -3.71 -7.05 -2.05
N GLU A 289 -4.15 -8.19 -1.51
CA GLU A 289 -5.59 -8.45 -1.28
C GLU A 289 -6.11 -7.63 -0.08
N ASN A 290 -5.26 -7.35 0.91
CA ASN A 290 -5.62 -6.67 2.16
C ASN A 290 -5.16 -5.20 2.21
N ARG A 291 -5.36 -4.46 1.11
CA ARG A 291 -4.88 -3.08 0.95
C ARG A 291 -5.23 -2.17 2.12
N ASN A 292 -6.49 -2.20 2.55
CA ASN A 292 -6.99 -1.34 3.63
C ASN A 292 -6.26 -1.58 4.96
N PHE A 293 -6.02 -2.85 5.31
CA PHE A 293 -5.29 -3.17 6.53
C PHE A 293 -3.85 -2.64 6.47
N TYR A 294 -3.19 -2.80 5.32
CA TYR A 294 -1.82 -2.36 5.15
C TYR A 294 -1.67 -0.84 5.05
N TYR A 295 -2.62 -0.13 4.44
CA TYR A 295 -2.64 1.34 4.50
C TYR A 295 -2.82 1.82 5.94
N SER A 296 -3.76 1.25 6.69
CA SER A 296 -3.93 1.59 8.11
C SER A 296 -2.68 1.28 8.92
N PHE A 297 -1.97 0.18 8.63
CA PHE A 297 -0.70 -0.13 9.29
C PHE A 297 0.37 0.92 8.94
N LEU A 298 0.53 1.25 7.66
CA LEU A 298 1.48 2.24 7.18
C LEU A 298 1.22 3.61 7.80
N GLN A 299 -0.03 4.08 7.83
CA GLN A 299 -0.42 5.33 8.48
C GLN A 299 0.01 5.40 9.95
N ASN A 300 -0.08 4.29 10.67
CA ASN A 300 0.31 4.23 12.09
C ASN A 300 1.83 4.10 12.30
N SER A 301 2.58 3.63 11.29
CA SER A 301 4.04 3.49 11.40
C SER A 301 4.81 4.75 11.03
N MET A 302 4.17 5.70 10.35
CA MET A 302 4.83 6.88 9.80
C MET A 302 4.97 8.00 10.83
N SER A 303 6.14 8.61 10.88
CA SER A 303 6.33 9.82 11.69
C SER A 303 5.78 11.05 10.95
N ASN A 304 5.40 12.07 11.70
CA ASN A 304 4.89 13.30 11.10
C ASN A 304 5.96 14.09 10.35
N ILE A 305 7.24 13.91 10.72
CA ILE A 305 8.39 14.45 9.98
C ILE A 305 8.42 13.86 8.56
N GLU A 306 8.19 12.56 8.44
CA GLU A 306 8.10 11.90 7.15
C GLU A 306 6.87 12.35 6.33
N LEU A 307 5.72 12.53 6.98
CA LEU A 307 4.53 13.05 6.33
C LEU A 307 4.76 14.45 5.74
N CYS A 308 5.52 15.31 6.42
CA CYS A 308 5.89 16.62 5.88
C CYS A 308 6.81 16.50 4.66
N LEU A 309 7.77 15.56 4.67
CA LEU A 309 8.61 15.32 3.50
C LEU A 309 7.80 14.80 2.31
N ILE A 310 6.83 13.90 2.55
CA ILE A 310 5.91 13.39 1.53
C ILE A 310 5.03 14.52 1.00
N PHE A 311 4.51 15.39 1.87
CA PHE A 311 3.75 16.56 1.47
C PHE A 311 4.54 17.42 0.48
N TYR A 312 5.77 17.82 0.83
CA TYR A 312 6.59 18.63 -0.08
C TYR A 312 6.95 17.89 -1.37
N TYR A 313 7.20 16.58 -1.31
CA TYR A 313 7.40 15.80 -2.53
C TYR A 313 6.16 15.85 -3.43
N CYS A 314 4.95 15.65 -2.88
CA CYS A 314 3.70 15.70 -3.65
C CYS A 314 3.43 17.08 -4.28
N THR A 315 3.88 18.17 -3.65
CA THR A 315 3.78 19.52 -4.20
C THR A 315 4.80 19.83 -5.29
N SER A 316 5.79 18.96 -5.48
CA SER A 316 6.86 19.16 -6.47
C SER A 316 6.55 18.49 -7.80
N ASN A 317 7.23 18.96 -8.85
CA ASN A 317 7.15 18.36 -10.20
C ASN A 317 7.81 16.97 -10.26
N GLU A 318 8.52 16.54 -9.21
CA GLU A 318 9.15 15.22 -9.13
C GLU A 318 8.15 14.12 -8.73
N SER A 319 6.97 14.50 -8.21
CA SER A 319 5.89 13.56 -7.91
C SER A 319 5.01 13.32 -9.13
N ASN A 320 4.65 12.07 -9.37
CA ASN A 320 3.71 11.71 -10.43
C ASN A 320 2.30 11.46 -9.89
N ASP A 321 1.31 11.56 -10.76
CA ASP A 321 -0.11 11.43 -10.41
C ASP A 321 -0.46 10.09 -9.80
N TYR A 322 0.23 9.03 -10.23
CA TYR A 322 0.04 7.71 -9.67
C TYR A 322 0.48 7.64 -8.19
N PHE A 323 1.61 8.26 -7.84
CA PHE A 323 2.05 8.39 -6.46
C PHE A 323 1.07 9.24 -5.65
N ARG A 324 0.68 10.42 -6.14
CA ARG A 324 -0.33 11.29 -5.47
C ARG A 324 -1.64 10.55 -5.21
N LYS A 325 -2.12 9.77 -6.19
CA LYS A 325 -3.29 8.91 -6.03
C LYS A 325 -3.09 7.87 -4.92
N GLN A 326 -1.93 7.21 -4.86
CA GLN A 326 -1.64 6.25 -3.78
C GLN A 326 -1.62 6.93 -2.41
N ILE A 327 -1.08 8.15 -2.29
CA ILE A 327 -1.10 8.94 -1.05
C ILE A 327 -2.54 9.25 -0.63
N LYS A 328 -3.39 9.61 -1.59
CA LYS A 328 -4.82 9.88 -1.38
C LYS A 328 -5.58 8.64 -0.93
N ASP A 329 -5.40 7.52 -1.62
CA ASP A 329 -6.05 6.24 -1.29
C ASP A 329 -5.62 5.73 0.09
N ALA A 330 -4.34 5.93 0.43
CA ALA A 330 -3.78 5.61 1.74
C ALA A 330 -4.17 6.61 2.84
N LYS A 331 -4.82 7.74 2.51
CA LYS A 331 -5.23 8.81 3.44
C LYS A 331 -4.08 9.27 4.36
N LEU A 332 -2.85 9.36 3.82
CA LEU A 332 -1.66 9.61 4.65
C LEU A 332 -1.55 11.06 5.12
N LEU A 333 -1.99 12.00 4.29
CA LEU A 333 -1.88 13.44 4.59
C LEU A 333 -3.10 13.99 5.34
N THR A 334 -4.26 13.33 5.22
CA THR A 334 -5.53 13.81 5.81
C THR A 334 -5.53 13.68 7.34
N GLY A 335 -5.81 14.77 8.06
CA GLY A 335 -6.05 14.79 9.51
C GLY A 335 -4.83 14.65 10.43
N GLN A 336 -3.66 14.26 9.91
CA GLN A 336 -2.43 14.10 10.69
C GLN A 336 -1.45 15.26 10.59
N LEU A 337 -1.49 16.02 9.48
CA LEU A 337 -0.57 17.12 9.20
C LEU A 337 -0.87 18.39 10.00
N ASN A 338 -2.14 18.63 10.35
CA ASN A 338 -2.63 19.85 11.01
C ASN A 338 -1.97 20.14 12.38
N LYS A 339 -1.25 19.18 12.94
CA LYS A 339 -0.55 19.30 14.23
C LYS A 339 0.88 19.85 14.11
N TYR A 340 1.38 20.12 12.90
CA TYR A 340 2.81 20.35 12.67
C TYR A 340 3.13 21.71 12.05
N LYS A 341 4.29 22.25 12.46
CA LYS A 341 4.87 23.51 11.98
C LYS A 341 5.54 23.38 10.60
N CYS A 342 5.03 22.48 9.75
CA CYS A 342 5.52 22.30 8.39
C CYS A 342 4.84 23.28 7.42
N PHE A 343 3.81 23.98 7.86
CA PHE A 343 3.06 24.93 7.05
C PHE A 343 3.41 26.35 7.42
N ILE A 344 3.31 27.22 6.42
CA ILE A 344 3.47 28.66 6.56
C ILE A 344 2.36 29.18 7.49
N ASP A 345 2.67 29.97 8.51
CA ASP A 345 1.70 30.67 9.37
C ASP A 345 0.58 29.84 10.05
N ILE A 346 0.69 28.51 10.09
CA ILE A 346 -0.29 27.60 10.71
C ILE A 346 -1.71 27.85 10.12
N PRO A 347 -1.96 27.40 8.89
CA PRO A 347 -3.26 27.58 8.23
C PRO A 347 -4.39 26.94 9.04
N SER A 348 -5.62 27.38 8.78
CA SER A 348 -6.80 26.72 9.32
C SER A 348 -6.94 25.29 8.79
N ASN A 349 -7.69 24.44 9.49
CA ASN A 349 -7.94 23.07 9.05
C ASN A 349 -8.57 23.03 7.65
N ASP A 350 -9.49 23.94 7.37
CA ASP A 350 -10.19 24.00 6.08
C ASP A 350 -9.24 24.40 4.95
N GLU A 351 -8.35 25.38 5.19
CA GLU A 351 -7.31 25.77 4.22
C GLU A 351 -6.35 24.62 3.93
N MET A 352 -5.96 23.84 4.94
CA MET A 352 -5.11 22.67 4.75
C MET A 352 -5.80 21.55 3.99
N GLU A 353 -7.07 21.28 4.30
CA GLU A 353 -7.82 20.24 3.59
C GLU A 353 -7.97 20.59 2.11
N ILE A 354 -8.29 21.85 1.80
CA ILE A 354 -8.35 22.36 0.43
C ILE A 354 -6.99 22.25 -0.26
N GLU A 355 -5.91 22.62 0.42
CA GLU A 355 -4.56 22.56 -0.16
C GLU A 355 -4.11 21.13 -0.41
N ILE A 356 -4.29 20.23 0.55
CA ILE A 356 -4.01 18.79 0.38
C ILE A 356 -4.86 18.22 -0.75
N GLU A 357 -6.13 18.59 -0.82
CA GLU A 357 -7.02 18.13 -1.88
C GLU A 357 -6.52 18.60 -3.25
N ASN A 358 -6.14 19.87 -3.39
CA ASN A 358 -5.58 20.41 -4.64
C ASN A 358 -4.30 19.65 -5.02
N ILE A 359 -3.35 19.47 -4.10
CA ILE A 359 -2.09 18.75 -4.33
C ILE A 359 -2.33 17.32 -4.81
N LEU A 360 -3.26 16.61 -4.17
CA LEU A 360 -3.53 15.22 -4.49
C LEU A 360 -4.44 15.04 -5.71
N ASN A 361 -5.11 16.11 -6.15
CA ASN A 361 -5.96 16.16 -7.33
C ASN A 361 -5.35 16.96 -8.48
N ILE A 362 -4.04 17.24 -8.47
CA ILE A 362 -3.32 17.69 -9.66
C ILE A 362 -3.46 16.55 -10.69
N VAL A 363 -4.52 16.62 -11.48
CA VAL A 363 -4.76 15.81 -12.66
C VAL A 363 -4.23 16.67 -13.77
N ASP A 364 -3.20 16.18 -14.47
CA ASP A 364 -2.63 16.82 -15.65
C ASP A 364 -3.71 17.57 -16.45
N VAL A 365 -3.72 18.91 -16.37
CA VAL A 365 -4.20 19.73 -17.46
C VAL A 365 -3.17 19.54 -18.56
N ILE A 366 -3.42 18.51 -19.36
CA ILE A 366 -2.61 18.04 -20.48
C ILE A 366 -2.04 19.23 -21.26
N ILE A 367 -0.71 19.29 -21.37
CA ILE A 367 0.01 20.05 -22.42
C ILE A 367 -0.10 19.30 -23.74
#